data_AF-A0A529NRV5-F1
#
_entry.id   AF-A0A529NRV5-F1
#
_cell.length_a   1.000
_cell.length_b   1.000
_cell.length_c   1.000
_cell.angle_alpha   90.00
_cell.angle_beta   90.00
_cell.angle_gamma   90.00
#
_symmetry.space_group_name_H-M   'P 1'
#
loop_
_entity.id
_entity.type
_entity.pdbx_description
1 polymer ?
#
loop_
_entity_poly.entity_id
_entity_poly.type
_entity_poly.pdbx_seq_one_letter_code
_entity_poly.pdbx_strand_id
1 'polypeptide(L)'
;VPVILLSTVGSVVAGYLFGRFSLLTLTRIEDAASSTVVQFAGTFGVWILADRLGLSAIITIVVYAMTIARTAPRLMSARRRVSTYSVWESAVFVLNVLAFVLMGLQARSIVGRLSGDGQGDAFLFAATVLAVVIVARLVWVASYVAVMRWLARFDSEDKRRDAPTFRGAVLVGWCGMRGLVTLVVA
;
A
#
# COMPACT_ATOMS: atom_id res chain seq x y z
N VAL A 1 -3.44 -6.56 23.50
CA VAL A 1 -4.67 -6.54 22.65
C VAL A 1 -5.41 -5.19 22.69
N PRO A 2 -5.78 -4.59 23.85
CA PRO A 2 -6.56 -3.34 23.86
C PRO A 2 -5.82 -2.15 23.23
N VAL A 3 -4.50 -2.05 23.40
CA VAL A 3 -3.68 -0.97 22.83
C VAL A 3 -3.62 -1.02 21.30
N ILE A 4 -3.60 -2.22 20.70
CA ILE A 4 -3.53 -2.41 19.23
C ILE A 4 -4.87 -2.05 18.59
N LEU A 5 -5.99 -2.40 19.24
CA LEU A 5 -7.32 -2.04 18.76
C LEU A 5 -7.54 -0.52 18.85
N LEU A 6 -7.14 0.08 19.98
CA LEU A 6 -7.24 1.52 20.20
C LEU A 6 -6.36 2.31 19.22
N SER A 7 -5.13 1.86 18.97
CA SER A 7 -4.24 2.51 18.01
C SER A 7 -4.75 2.36 16.58
N THR A 8 -5.34 1.21 16.22
CA THR A 8 -5.91 0.99 14.88
C THR A 8 -7.12 1.89 14.63
N VAL A 9 -8.09 1.89 15.55
CA VAL A 9 -9.29 2.74 15.44
C VAL A 9 -8.92 4.22 15.49
N GLY A 10 -8.01 4.59 16.41
CA GLY A 10 -7.49 5.95 16.52
C GLY A 10 -6.80 6.42 15.24
N SER A 11 -6.04 5.56 14.57
CA SER A 11 -5.38 5.86 13.28
C SER A 11 -6.39 6.14 12.17
N VAL A 12 -7.49 5.38 12.13
CA VAL A 12 -8.56 5.58 11.13
C VAL A 12 -9.25 6.92 11.35
N VAL A 13 -9.64 7.23 12.59
CA VAL A 13 -10.31 8.49 12.93
C VAL A 13 -9.37 9.68 12.68
N ALA A 14 -8.12 9.60 13.12
CA ALA A 14 -7.13 10.64 12.91
C ALA A 14 -6.87 10.89 11.41
N GLY A 15 -6.70 9.82 10.61
CA GLY A 15 -6.50 9.93 9.16
C GLY A 15 -7.67 10.62 8.46
N TYR A 16 -8.91 10.30 8.86
CA TYR A 16 -10.10 10.95 8.33
C TYR A 16 -10.14 12.45 8.69
N LEU A 17 -9.90 12.80 9.95
CA LEU A 17 -9.90 14.19 10.43
C LEU A 17 -8.82 15.02 9.72
N PHE A 18 -7.59 14.51 9.63
CA PHE A 18 -6.52 15.18 8.91
C PHE A 18 -6.83 15.32 7.42
N GLY A 19 -7.47 14.33 6.80
CA GLY A 19 -7.89 14.39 5.41
C GLY A 19 -8.91 15.49 5.16
N ARG A 20 -9.90 15.62 6.05
CA ARG A 20 -10.90 16.70 6.01
C ARG A 20 -10.26 18.07 6.21
N PHE A 21 -9.35 18.20 7.17
CA PHE A 21 -8.64 19.45 7.43
C PHE A 21 -7.78 19.88 6.23
N SER A 22 -7.01 18.96 5.65
CA SER A 22 -6.18 19.21 4.48
C SER A 22 -7.00 19.67 3.27
N LEU A 23 -8.19 19.09 3.06
CA LEU A 23 -9.10 19.53 1.99
C LEU A 23 -9.57 20.98 2.16
N LEU A 24 -9.82 21.43 3.39
CA LEU A 24 -10.21 22.84 3.66
C LEU A 24 -9.06 23.81 3.34
N THR A 25 -7.82 23.39 3.57
CA THR A 25 -6.63 24.19 3.22
C THR A 25 -6.41 24.20 1.72
N LEU A 26 -6.56 23.05 1.06
CA LEU A 26 -6.37 22.90 -0.39
C LEU A 26 -7.40 23.73 -1.19
N THR A 27 -8.66 23.83 -0.76
CA THR A 27 -9.66 24.63 -1.46
C THR A 27 -9.40 26.12 -1.43
N ARG A 28 -8.59 26.61 -0.47
CA ARG A 28 -8.18 28.02 -0.39
C ARG A 28 -7.02 28.38 -1.32
N ILE A 29 -6.37 27.39 -1.94
CA ILE A 29 -5.19 27.60 -2.79
C ILE A 29 -5.62 27.50 -4.26
N GLU A 30 -5.43 28.60 -4.99
CA GLU A 30 -5.81 28.68 -6.40
C GLU A 30 -4.71 28.17 -7.35
N ASP A 31 -3.44 28.27 -6.94
CA ASP A 31 -2.29 27.90 -7.76
C ASP A 31 -1.88 26.42 -7.63
N ALA A 32 -1.55 25.78 -8.76
CA ALA A 32 -1.23 24.36 -8.84
C ALA A 32 0.10 23.99 -8.16
N ALA A 33 1.13 24.82 -8.31
CA ALA A 33 2.43 24.59 -7.69
C ALA A 33 2.33 24.65 -6.16
N SER A 34 1.72 25.73 -5.66
CA SER A 34 1.46 25.92 -4.23
C SER A 34 0.64 24.78 -3.62
N SER A 35 -0.41 24.33 -4.33
CA SER A 35 -1.25 23.21 -3.87
C SER A 35 -0.46 21.90 -3.75
N THR A 36 0.53 21.69 -4.61
CA THR A 36 1.35 20.48 -4.62
C THR A 36 2.34 20.49 -3.46
N VAL A 37 2.97 21.63 -3.18
CA VAL A 37 3.85 21.80 -2.00
C VAL A 37 3.08 21.54 -0.70
N VAL A 38 1.87 22.09 -0.56
CA VAL A 38 1.04 21.87 0.62
C VAL A 38 0.59 20.40 0.75
N GLN A 39 0.37 19.71 -0.36
CA GLN A 39 0.06 18.27 -0.33
C GLN A 39 1.25 17.43 0.15
N PHE A 40 2.47 17.70 -0.33
CA PHE A 40 3.67 17.04 0.19
C PHE A 40 3.87 17.32 1.67
N ALA A 41 3.84 18.60 2.06
CA ALA A 41 3.97 19.02 3.45
C ALA A 41 2.89 18.40 4.36
N GLY A 42 1.65 18.34 3.89
CA GLY A 42 0.54 17.70 4.60
C GLY A 42 0.73 16.19 4.72
N THR A 43 1.21 15.52 3.68
CA THR A 43 1.47 14.07 3.70
C THR A 43 2.54 13.72 4.73
N PHE A 44 3.68 14.41 4.72
CA PHE A 44 4.74 14.20 5.73
C PHE A 44 4.31 14.66 7.13
N GLY A 45 3.60 15.78 7.23
CA GLY A 45 3.09 16.30 8.51
C GLY A 45 2.14 15.33 9.20
N VAL A 46 1.21 14.73 8.45
CA VAL A 46 0.29 13.70 8.98
C VAL A 46 1.06 12.46 9.44
N TRP A 47 2.07 12.03 8.68
CA TRP A 47 2.89 10.89 9.06
C TRP A 47 3.63 11.14 10.39
N ILE A 48 4.31 12.28 10.52
CA ILE A 48 5.04 12.65 11.74
C ILE A 48 4.07 12.79 12.93
N LEU A 49 2.92 13.42 12.72
CA LEU A 49 1.95 13.64 13.79
C LEU A 49 1.34 12.32 14.26
N ALA A 50 1.07 11.39 13.35
CA ALA A 50 0.58 10.06 13.70
C ALA A 50 1.60 9.29 14.55
N ASP A 51 2.88 9.34 14.18
CA ASP A 51 3.97 8.70 14.93
C ASP A 51 4.11 9.28 16.34
N ARG A 52 4.07 10.62 16.47
CA ARG A 52 4.11 11.33 17.77
C ARG A 52 2.93 11.01 18.68
N LEU A 53 1.77 10.67 18.11
CA LEU A 53 0.57 10.29 18.85
C LEU A 53 0.54 8.80 19.21
N GLY A 54 1.58 8.02 18.86
CA GLY A 54 1.62 6.57 19.08
C GLY A 54 0.61 5.80 18.24
N LEU A 55 0.15 6.39 17.13
CA LEU A 55 -0.77 5.78 16.18
C LEU A 55 0.01 5.04 15.08
N SER A 56 -0.66 4.16 14.33
CA SER A 56 -0.07 3.58 13.13
C SER A 56 -0.01 4.65 12.04
N ALA A 57 1.20 5.19 11.81
CA ALA A 57 1.42 6.20 10.77
C ALA A 57 1.00 5.69 9.38
N ILE A 58 1.19 4.39 9.10
CA ILE A 58 0.78 3.74 7.84
C ILE A 58 -0.75 3.74 7.68
N ILE A 59 -1.50 3.31 8.69
CA ILE A 59 -2.97 3.28 8.60
C ILE A 59 -3.51 4.71 8.51
N THR A 60 -2.96 5.62 9.31
CA THR A 60 -3.36 7.03 9.33
C THR A 60 -3.15 7.68 7.96
N ILE A 61 -1.99 7.49 7.33
CA ILE A 61 -1.69 8.09 6.03
C ILE A 61 -2.52 7.46 4.90
N VAL A 62 -2.80 6.16 4.95
CA VAL A 62 -3.67 5.48 3.97
C VAL A 62 -5.09 6.03 4.05
N VAL A 63 -5.65 6.17 5.25
CA VAL A 63 -7.00 6.72 5.43
C VAL A 63 -7.04 8.20 5.04
N TYR A 64 -6.02 8.98 5.38
CA TYR A 64 -5.84 10.36 4.93
C TYR A 64 -5.87 10.47 3.40
N ALA A 65 -5.04 9.68 2.71
CA ALA A 65 -4.95 9.68 1.26
C ALA A 65 -6.27 9.23 0.60
N MET A 66 -6.91 8.18 1.13
CA MET A 66 -8.23 7.73 0.65
C MET A 66 -9.31 8.82 0.81
N THR A 67 -9.29 9.55 1.93
CA THR A 67 -10.24 10.65 2.20
C THR A 67 -10.07 11.79 1.20
N ILE A 68 -8.82 12.15 0.89
CA ILE A 68 -8.51 13.16 -0.12
C ILE A 68 -8.87 12.66 -1.52
N ALA A 69 -8.46 11.46 -1.91
CA ALA A 69 -8.70 10.90 -3.24
C ALA A 69 -10.18 10.80 -3.60
N ARG A 70 -11.04 10.47 -2.62
CA ARG A 70 -12.51 10.42 -2.82
C ARG A 70 -13.14 11.80 -2.98
N THR A 71 -12.58 12.84 -2.37
CA THR A 71 -13.20 14.16 -2.30
C THR A 71 -12.63 15.15 -3.32
N ALA A 72 -11.36 14.98 -3.70
CA ALA A 72 -10.67 15.84 -4.67
C ALA A 72 -11.38 16.00 -6.03
N PRO A 73 -12.00 14.96 -6.63
CA PRO A 73 -12.72 15.12 -7.90
C PRO A 73 -13.91 16.08 -7.84
N ARG A 74 -14.50 16.29 -6.65
CA ARG A 74 -15.66 17.16 -6.44
C ARG A 74 -15.29 18.63 -6.17
N LEU A 75 -14.04 18.90 -5.79
CA LEU A 75 -13.61 20.21 -5.28
C LEU A 75 -12.51 20.89 -6.12
N MET A 76 -11.84 20.15 -7.01
CA MET A 76 -10.69 20.65 -7.78
C MET A 76 -10.98 20.72 -9.28
N SER A 77 -10.54 21.81 -9.92
CA SER A 77 -10.66 21.97 -11.38
C SER A 77 -9.79 20.97 -12.13
N ALA A 78 -10.25 20.51 -13.30
CA ALA A 78 -9.55 19.48 -14.10
C ALA A 78 -8.10 19.86 -14.44
N ARG A 79 -7.83 21.13 -14.75
CA ARG A 79 -6.50 21.64 -15.09
C ARG A 79 -5.51 21.55 -13.92
N ARG A 80 -5.94 21.88 -12.69
CA ARG A 80 -5.12 21.75 -11.48
C ARG A 80 -4.80 20.30 -11.18
N ARG A 81 -5.79 19.41 -11.33
CA ARG A 81 -5.63 17.96 -11.11
C ARG A 81 -4.54 17.39 -12.02
N VAL A 82 -4.59 17.66 -13.32
CA VAL A 82 -3.61 17.12 -14.28
C VAL A 82 -2.18 17.54 -13.90
N SER A 83 -1.96 18.83 -13.59
CA SER A 83 -0.63 19.32 -13.20
C SER A 83 -0.13 18.68 -11.90
N THR A 84 -0.96 18.64 -10.85
CA THR A 84 -0.60 18.01 -9.58
C THR A 84 -0.36 16.50 -9.73
N TYR A 85 -1.16 15.79 -10.54
CA TYR A 85 -0.95 14.36 -10.79
C TYR A 85 0.39 14.09 -11.46
N SER A 86 0.77 14.87 -12.48
CA SER A 86 2.06 14.70 -13.15
C SER A 86 3.25 14.88 -12.20
N VAL A 87 3.17 15.83 -11.26
CA VAL A 87 4.23 16.03 -10.26
C VAL A 87 4.30 14.84 -9.29
N TRP A 88 3.16 14.37 -8.80
CA TRP A 88 3.12 13.20 -7.91
C TRP A 88 3.60 11.92 -8.60
N GLU A 89 3.21 11.70 -9.85
CA GLU A 89 3.65 10.55 -10.64
C GLU A 89 5.17 10.58 -10.85
N SER A 90 5.72 11.74 -11.19
CA SER A 90 7.17 11.93 -11.31
C SER A 90 7.89 11.67 -9.98
N ALA A 91 7.35 12.17 -8.86
CA ALA A 91 7.93 11.96 -7.54
C ALA A 91 7.90 10.48 -7.14
N VAL A 92 6.77 9.80 -7.32
CA VAL A 92 6.63 8.35 -7.07
C VAL A 92 7.58 7.57 -7.97
N PHE A 93 7.71 7.93 -9.23
CA PHE A 93 8.64 7.30 -10.16
C PHE A 93 10.08 7.42 -9.67
N VAL A 94 10.54 8.64 -9.32
CA VAL A 94 11.91 8.86 -8.83
C VAL A 94 12.16 8.11 -7.53
N LEU A 95 11.23 8.16 -6.57
CA LEU A 95 11.33 7.41 -5.31
C LEU A 95 11.40 5.91 -5.56
N ASN A 96 10.63 5.40 -6.53
CA ASN A 96 10.64 3.99 -6.90
C ASN A 96 12.00 3.59 -7.49
N VAL A 97 12.51 4.35 -8.45
CA VAL A 97 13.83 4.10 -9.05
C VAL A 97 14.91 4.13 -7.97
N LEU A 98 14.88 5.13 -7.09
CA LEU A 98 15.83 5.24 -5.98
C LEU A 98 15.77 4.02 -5.06
N ALA A 99 14.57 3.59 -4.66
CA ALA A 99 14.39 2.41 -3.81
C ALA A 99 14.96 1.15 -4.48
N PHE A 100 14.71 0.93 -5.77
CA PHE A 100 15.26 -0.20 -6.51
C PHE A 100 16.78 -0.15 -6.64
N VAL A 101 17.36 1.02 -6.91
CA VAL A 101 18.82 1.19 -6.96
C VAL A 101 19.45 0.88 -5.60
N LEU A 102 18.89 1.41 -4.52
CA LEU A 102 19.38 1.15 -3.16
C LEU A 102 19.28 -0.35 -2.80
N MET A 103 18.15 -1.00 -3.09
CA MET A 103 18.01 -2.43 -2.88
C MET A 103 18.96 -3.25 -3.73
N GLY A 104 19.20 -2.87 -4.99
CA GLY A 104 20.19 -3.52 -5.85
C GLY A 104 21.61 -3.42 -5.31
N LEU A 105 21.98 -2.25 -4.75
CA LEU A 105 23.26 -2.05 -4.08
C LEU A 105 23.39 -2.90 -2.81
N GLN A 106 22.33 -2.96 -2.00
CA GLN A 106 22.28 -3.82 -0.80
C GLN A 106 22.38 -5.30 -1.18
N ALA A 107 21.67 -5.75 -2.21
CA ALA A 107 21.72 -7.13 -2.70
C ALA A 107 23.14 -7.52 -3.14
N ARG A 108 23.86 -6.65 -3.85
CA ARG A 108 25.27 -6.89 -4.20
C ARG A 108 26.14 -7.06 -2.94
N SER A 109 25.95 -6.21 -1.93
CA SER A 109 26.69 -6.30 -0.68
C SER A 109 26.42 -7.60 0.07
N ILE A 110 25.17 -8.06 0.08
CA ILE A 110 24.76 -9.33 0.70
C ILE A 110 25.45 -10.47 -0.03
N VAL A 111 25.31 -10.57 -1.35
CA VAL A 111 25.92 -11.65 -2.16
C VAL A 111 27.45 -11.67 -2.02
N GLY A 112 28.11 -10.51 -1.99
CA GLY A 112 29.57 -10.43 -1.80
C GLY A 112 30.05 -10.89 -0.42
N ARG A 113 29.20 -10.82 0.62
CA ARG A 113 29.51 -11.38 1.96
C ARG A 113 29.29 -12.89 2.04
N LEU A 114 28.57 -13.46 1.08
CA LEU A 114 28.26 -14.89 1.00
C LEU A 114 29.27 -15.71 0.16
N SER A 115 30.25 -15.06 -0.47
CA SER A 115 31.31 -15.74 -1.25
C SER A 115 32.21 -16.59 -0.34
N GLY A 116 31.92 -17.88 -0.24
CA GLY A 116 32.62 -18.90 0.56
C GLY A 116 31.84 -20.23 0.61
N ASP A 117 32.24 -21.18 1.46
CA ASP A 117 31.68 -22.54 1.54
C ASP A 117 30.17 -22.63 1.86
N GLY A 118 29.52 -21.53 2.26
CA GLY A 118 28.08 -21.46 2.61
C GLY A 118 27.13 -21.05 1.48
N GLN A 119 27.61 -20.89 0.24
CA GLN A 119 26.80 -20.36 -0.86
C GLN A 119 25.65 -21.30 -1.28
N GLY A 120 25.87 -22.62 -1.19
CA GLY A 120 24.85 -23.63 -1.48
C GLY A 120 23.70 -23.60 -0.48
N ASP A 121 24.01 -23.54 0.82
CA ASP A 121 23.02 -23.51 1.89
C ASP A 121 22.20 -22.23 1.88
N ALA A 122 22.83 -21.08 1.59
CA ALA A 122 22.12 -19.82 1.46
C ALA A 122 21.16 -19.80 0.24
N PHE A 123 21.56 -20.41 -0.87
CA PHE A 123 20.69 -20.54 -2.04
C PHE A 123 19.51 -21.48 -1.74
N LEU A 124 19.76 -22.61 -1.09
CA LEU A 124 18.71 -23.53 -0.65
C LEU A 124 17.76 -22.86 0.34
N PHE A 125 18.27 -22.08 1.29
CA PHE A 125 17.46 -21.31 2.23
C PHE A 125 16.60 -20.28 1.50
N ALA A 126 17.18 -19.48 0.61
CA ALA A 126 16.46 -18.49 -0.18
C ALA A 126 15.37 -19.14 -1.07
N ALA A 127 15.69 -20.26 -1.73
CA ALA A 127 14.74 -21.03 -2.52
C ALA A 127 13.60 -21.60 -1.66
N THR A 128 13.91 -22.10 -0.47
CA THR A 128 12.92 -22.61 0.49
C THR A 128 11.99 -21.51 0.96
N VAL A 129 12.52 -20.34 1.36
CA VAL A 129 11.72 -19.18 1.75
C VAL A 129 10.83 -18.73 0.58
N LEU A 130 11.38 -18.66 -0.63
CA LEU A 130 10.63 -18.31 -1.83
C LEU A 130 9.45 -19.29 -2.06
N ALA A 131 9.71 -20.59 -1.99
CA ALA A 131 8.69 -21.62 -2.14
C ALA A 131 7.61 -21.51 -1.05
N VAL A 132 8.00 -21.34 0.21
CA VAL A 132 7.07 -21.16 1.34
C VAL A 132 6.18 -19.93 1.12
N VAL A 133 6.74 -18.79 0.72
CA VAL A 133 5.96 -17.57 0.47
C VAL A 133 5.00 -17.74 -0.72
N ILE A 134 5.42 -18.44 -1.78
CA ILE A 134 4.55 -18.75 -2.93
C ILE A 134 3.38 -19.65 -2.49
N VAL A 135 3.68 -20.74 -1.77
CA VAL A 135 2.67 -21.69 -1.29
C VAL A 135 1.72 -21.02 -0.31
N ALA A 136 2.22 -20.26 0.66
CA ALA A 136 1.39 -19.52 1.62
C ALA A 136 0.40 -18.59 0.90
N ARG A 137 0.83 -17.93 -0.17
CA ARG A 137 -0.05 -17.07 -0.97
C ARG A 137 -1.12 -17.86 -1.72
N LEU A 138 -0.75 -18.97 -2.36
CA LEU A 138 -1.71 -19.84 -3.04
C LEU A 138 -2.74 -20.39 -2.06
N VAL A 139 -2.31 -20.84 -0.87
CA VAL A 139 -3.18 -21.31 0.20
C VAL A 139 -4.10 -20.21 0.69
N TRP A 140 -3.60 -18.99 0.91
CA TRP A 140 -4.43 -17.85 1.33
C TRP A 140 -5.52 -17.52 0.31
N VAL A 141 -5.16 -17.44 -0.97
CA VAL A 141 -6.10 -17.12 -2.05
C VAL A 141 -7.12 -18.24 -2.25
N ALA A 142 -6.68 -19.51 -2.20
CA ALA A 142 -7.58 -20.66 -2.26
C ALA A 142 -8.55 -20.67 -1.05
N SER A 143 -8.06 -20.34 0.14
CA SER A 143 -8.88 -20.23 1.35
C SER A 143 -9.91 -19.12 1.23
N TYR A 144 -9.53 -17.93 0.74
CA TYR A 144 -10.46 -16.83 0.50
C TYR A 144 -11.61 -17.23 -0.44
N VAL A 145 -11.30 -17.98 -1.49
CA VAL A 145 -12.29 -18.45 -2.47
C VAL A 145 -13.17 -19.55 -1.89
N ALA A 146 -12.59 -20.46 -1.11
CA ALA A 146 -13.34 -21.49 -0.41
C ALA A 146 -14.34 -20.86 0.57
N VAL A 147 -13.90 -19.87 1.35
CA VAL A 147 -14.75 -19.11 2.29
C VAL A 147 -15.84 -18.34 1.54
N MET A 148 -15.50 -17.60 0.47
CA MET A 148 -16.47 -16.87 -0.33
C MET A 148 -17.52 -17.80 -0.96
N ARG A 149 -17.11 -18.95 -1.47
CA ARG A 149 -18.02 -19.97 -2.00
C ARG A 149 -18.89 -20.61 -0.93
N TRP A 150 -18.35 -20.83 0.27
CA TRP A 150 -19.10 -21.36 1.40
C TRP A 150 -20.15 -20.36 1.88
N LEU A 151 -19.81 -19.08 2.00
CA LEU A 151 -20.75 -18.00 2.32
C LEU A 151 -21.82 -17.81 1.23
N ALA A 152 -21.45 -17.89 -0.05
CA ALA A 152 -22.41 -17.83 -1.16
C ALA A 152 -23.36 -19.05 -1.24
N ARG A 153 -23.13 -20.12 -0.47
CA ARG A 153 -24.11 -21.21 -0.33
C ARG A 153 -25.28 -20.85 0.58
N PHE A 154 -25.12 -19.85 1.46
CA PHE A 154 -26.13 -19.38 2.40
C PHE A 154 -26.86 -18.11 1.94
N ASP A 155 -26.48 -17.54 0.80
CA ASP A 155 -27.03 -16.29 0.24
C ASP A 155 -27.84 -16.56 -1.05
N SER A 156 -28.68 -15.60 -1.45
CA SER A 156 -29.64 -15.72 -2.58
C SER A 156 -29.01 -16.14 -3.91
N GLU A 157 -29.80 -16.79 -4.78
CA GLU A 157 -29.36 -17.36 -6.08
C GLU A 157 -28.60 -16.38 -7.00
N ASP A 158 -28.87 -15.07 -6.92
CA ASP A 158 -28.17 -14.06 -7.71
C ASP A 158 -26.67 -13.94 -7.39
N LYS A 159 -26.26 -14.13 -6.12
CA LYS A 159 -24.84 -14.08 -5.72
C LYS A 159 -24.06 -15.36 -6.05
N ARG A 160 -24.75 -16.47 -6.34
CA ARG A 160 -24.10 -17.70 -6.80
C ARG A 160 -23.55 -17.57 -8.23
N ARG A 161 -24.18 -16.74 -9.07
CA ARG A 161 -23.71 -16.47 -10.44
C ARG A 161 -22.43 -15.64 -10.50
N ASP A 162 -22.22 -14.74 -9.54
CA ASP A 162 -21.01 -13.92 -9.40
C ASP A 162 -19.93 -14.54 -8.51
N ALA A 163 -20.11 -15.80 -8.10
CA ALA A 163 -19.17 -16.46 -7.21
C ALA A 163 -17.77 -16.58 -7.87
N PRO A 164 -16.69 -16.21 -7.18
CA PRO A 164 -15.35 -16.22 -7.74
C PRO A 164 -14.98 -17.61 -8.26
N THR A 165 -14.64 -17.68 -9.54
CA THR A 165 -14.21 -18.92 -10.20
C THR A 165 -12.78 -19.28 -9.74
N PHE A 166 -12.51 -20.57 -9.53
CA PHE A 166 -11.18 -21.06 -9.13
C PHE A 166 -10.07 -20.61 -10.10
N ARG A 167 -10.37 -20.54 -11.41
CA ARG A 167 -9.48 -19.95 -12.41
C ARG A 167 -9.21 -18.46 -12.18
N GLY A 168 -10.24 -17.68 -11.85
CA GLY A 168 -10.12 -16.27 -11.51
C GLY A 168 -9.33 -16.06 -10.22
N ALA A 169 -9.47 -16.95 -9.24
CA ALA A 169 -8.68 -16.94 -8.03
C ALA A 169 -7.19 -17.23 -8.27
N VAL A 170 -6.89 -18.26 -9.06
CA VAL A 170 -5.51 -18.59 -9.43
C VAL A 170 -4.89 -17.42 -10.20
N LEU A 171 -5.64 -16.81 -11.12
CA LEU A 171 -5.22 -15.60 -11.83
C LEU A 171 -4.98 -14.43 -10.86
N VAL A 172 -5.89 -14.12 -9.94
CA VAL A 172 -5.71 -13.05 -8.95
C VAL A 172 -4.53 -13.33 -8.01
N GLY A 173 -4.36 -14.58 -7.59
CA GLY A 173 -3.25 -15.01 -6.75
C GLY A 173 -1.90 -14.85 -7.42
N TRP A 174 -1.84 -15.14 -8.72
CA TRP A 174 -0.63 -15.06 -9.56
C TRP A 174 -0.33 -13.65 -10.08
N CYS A 175 -1.35 -12.89 -10.47
CA CYS A 175 -1.21 -11.54 -11.05
C CYS A 175 -0.94 -10.44 -10.01
N GLY A 176 -1.03 -10.74 -8.71
CA GLY A 176 -0.74 -9.75 -7.69
C GLY A 176 0.76 -9.44 -7.63
N MET A 177 1.16 -8.36 -8.30
CA MET A 177 2.52 -7.83 -8.25
C MET A 177 2.98 -7.71 -6.79
N ARG A 178 4.17 -8.24 -6.47
CA ARG A 178 4.85 -7.90 -5.20
C ARG A 178 5.24 -6.44 -5.31
N GLY A 179 4.42 -5.57 -4.72
CA GLY A 179 4.57 -4.12 -4.85
C GLY A 179 5.86 -3.63 -4.20
N LEU A 180 6.29 -2.44 -4.64
CA LEU A 180 7.46 -1.76 -4.07
C LEU A 180 7.35 -1.56 -2.55
N VAL A 181 6.13 -1.33 -2.04
CA VAL A 181 5.89 -1.17 -0.61
C VAL A 181 6.33 -2.39 0.20
N THR A 182 6.17 -3.60 -0.33
CA THR A 182 6.62 -4.83 0.35
C THR A 182 8.14 -4.95 0.33
N LEU A 183 8.79 -4.44 -0.73
CA LEU A 183 10.24 -4.49 -0.88
C LEU A 183 10.97 -3.50 0.03
N VAL A 184 10.42 -2.30 0.23
CA VAL A 184 11.04 -1.25 1.09
C VAL A 184 10.92 -1.55 2.59
N VAL A 185 9.94 -2.37 2.99
CA VAL A 185 9.73 -2.76 4.39
C VAL A 185 10.63 -3.93 4.82
N ALA A 186 11.19 -4.67 3.86
CA ALA A 186 12.07 -5.82 4.11
C ALA A 186 13.52 -5.38 4.34
#